data_AF-A0A2V5F6E6-F1
#
_entry.id   AF-A0A2V5F6E6-F1
#
_cell.length_a   1.000
_cell.length_b   1.000
_cell.length_c   1.000
_cell.angle_alpha   90.00
_cell.angle_beta   90.00
_cell.angle_gamma   90.00
#
_symmetry.space_group_name_H-M   'P 1'
#
loop_
_entity.id
_entity.type
_entity.pdbx_description
1 polymer ?
#
loop_
_entity_poly.entity_id
_entity_poly.type
_entity_poly.pdbx_seq_one_letter_code
_entity_poly.pdbx_strand_id
1 'polypeptide(L)'
;MSTPVKDPTKGEPGYASKVVLLLKRNFFDEMTMREPTDILSDAEREALAVVSAPVAPRPLVLVVDDNAVNREALILYLKSRGIDAVGADGAQEARLYLHYQQRIGLMITDLRMQPEDGLDLIRTIRESERAALSIIVVSGDTDVKEAVDVMHLGVVDFLLKPVDLGKLLELVKRELKID
;
A
#
# COMPACT_ATOMS: atom_id res chain seq x y z
N MET A 1 -33.94 -24.51 45.67
CA MET A 1 -33.24 -23.22 45.59
C MET A 1 -32.62 -23.12 44.21
N SER A 2 -33.31 -22.41 43.33
CA SER A 2 -32.96 -22.25 41.92
C SER A 2 -31.83 -21.23 41.78
N THR A 3 -30.76 -21.60 41.07
CA THR A 3 -29.81 -20.63 40.53
C THR A 3 -29.78 -20.79 39.01
N PRO A 4 -29.66 -19.70 38.24
CA PRO A 4 -29.97 -19.69 36.82
C PRO A 4 -28.78 -20.16 35.98
N VAL A 5 -29.10 -20.89 34.91
CA VAL A 5 -28.20 -21.23 33.80
C VAL A 5 -27.69 -19.94 33.17
N LYS A 6 -26.36 -19.77 33.12
CA LYS A 6 -25.70 -18.68 32.41
C LYS A 6 -25.09 -19.26 31.14
N ASP A 7 -25.77 -19.05 30.02
CA ASP A 7 -25.27 -19.28 28.67
C ASP A 7 -24.35 -18.11 28.27
N PRO A 8 -23.07 -18.34 27.92
CA PRO A 8 -22.21 -17.33 27.36
C PRO A 8 -21.79 -17.73 25.94
N THR A 9 -22.75 -17.77 25.01
CA THR A 9 -22.55 -17.32 23.63
C THR A 9 -22.21 -15.81 23.56
N LYS A 10 -21.32 -15.35 24.46
CA LYS A 10 -20.75 -14.01 24.50
C LYS A 10 -19.65 -13.91 23.47
N GLY A 11 -20.08 -13.62 22.25
CA GLY A 11 -19.28 -13.05 21.19
C GLY A 11 -20.24 -12.31 20.29
N GLU A 12 -20.68 -11.12 20.71
CA GLU A 12 -21.53 -10.26 19.90
C GLU A 12 -20.82 -9.95 18.58
N PRO A 13 -21.40 -10.34 17.42
CA PRO A 13 -20.98 -9.81 16.14
C PRO A 13 -21.55 -8.40 16.02
N GLY A 14 -20.68 -7.42 15.76
CA GLY A 14 -21.03 -6.01 15.59
C GLY A 14 -22.20 -5.80 14.62
N TYR A 15 -23.37 -5.49 15.19
CA TYR A 15 -24.64 -5.23 14.49
C TYR A 15 -24.72 -3.83 13.87
N ALA A 16 -23.58 -3.16 13.62
CA ALA A 16 -23.56 -1.80 13.09
C ALA A 16 -23.71 -1.72 11.56
N SER A 17 -23.68 -2.84 10.83
CA SER A 17 -23.74 -2.82 9.34
C SER A 17 -25.04 -3.35 8.72
N LYS A 18 -26.08 -3.64 9.52
CA LYS A 18 -27.40 -4.10 8.99
C LYS A 18 -28.58 -3.17 9.26
N VAL A 19 -28.45 -2.20 10.17
CA VAL A 19 -29.57 -1.34 10.58
C VAL A 19 -29.89 -0.25 9.54
N VAL A 20 -28.92 0.18 8.74
CA VAL A 20 -29.15 1.22 7.71
C VAL A 20 -29.94 0.68 6.51
N LEU A 21 -29.89 -0.63 6.22
CA LEU A 21 -30.59 -1.21 5.08
C LEU A 21 -32.03 -1.66 5.38
N LEU A 22 -32.41 -1.83 6.66
CA LEU A 22 -33.73 -2.40 7.01
C LEU A 22 -34.82 -1.36 7.31
N LEU A 23 -34.48 -0.08 7.41
CA LEU A 23 -35.46 0.99 7.65
C LEU A 23 -36.14 1.52 6.37
N LYS A 24 -35.72 1.09 5.18
CA LYS A 24 -36.31 1.56 3.91
C LYS A 24 -37.49 0.73 3.39
N ARG A 25 -37.89 -0.36 4.07
CA ARG A 25 -38.77 -1.36 3.44
C ARG A 25 -40.23 -1.37 3.88
N ASN A 26 -40.63 -0.73 4.99
CA ASN A 26 -41.95 -0.98 5.59
C ASN A 26 -42.77 0.27 5.99
N PHE A 27 -42.62 1.43 5.34
CA PHE A 27 -43.35 2.65 5.75
C PHE A 27 -44.04 3.45 4.65
N PHE A 28 -44.26 2.90 3.45
CA PHE A 28 -44.92 3.62 2.37
C PHE A 28 -45.89 2.73 1.60
N ASP A 29 -47.04 2.48 2.20
CA ASP A 29 -48.26 2.11 1.47
C ASP A 29 -49.42 2.91 2.10
N GLU A 30 -50.22 3.55 1.25
CA GLU A 30 -51.39 4.41 1.54
C GLU A 30 -51.14 5.90 1.93
N MET A 31 -50.76 6.72 0.95
CA MET A 31 -51.35 8.06 0.79
C MET A 31 -51.10 8.61 -0.62
N THR A 32 -52.15 8.69 -1.42
CA THR A 32 -52.18 9.42 -2.69
C THR A 32 -51.90 10.91 -2.41
N MET A 33 -50.70 11.41 -2.72
CA MET A 33 -50.39 12.83 -2.98
C MET A 33 -48.99 12.95 -3.62
N ARG A 34 -48.98 13.42 -4.88
CA ARG A 34 -47.89 14.06 -5.68
C ARG A 34 -46.43 13.76 -5.27
N GLU A 35 -45.69 13.14 -6.20
CA GLU A 35 -44.21 13.11 -6.26
C GLU A 35 -43.58 14.42 -5.78
N PRO A 36 -42.90 14.45 -4.61
CA PRO A 36 -42.07 15.58 -4.23
C PRO A 36 -40.78 15.49 -5.05
N THR A 37 -40.78 16.21 -6.18
CA THR A 37 -39.65 16.71 -6.95
C THR A 37 -38.26 16.41 -6.36
N ASP A 38 -37.42 15.73 -7.14
CA ASP A 38 -35.96 15.78 -7.11
C ASP A 38 -35.45 17.09 -6.48
N ILE A 39 -35.08 17.05 -5.20
CA ILE A 39 -34.65 18.23 -4.42
C ILE A 39 -33.19 18.58 -4.75
N LEU A 40 -32.49 17.73 -5.50
CA LEU A 40 -31.09 17.95 -5.87
C LEU A 40 -31.01 18.20 -7.36
N SER A 41 -30.66 19.44 -7.70
CA SER A 41 -30.27 19.80 -9.05
C SER A 41 -29.04 18.99 -9.49
N ASP A 42 -28.87 18.84 -10.80
CA ASP A 42 -27.71 18.15 -11.35
C ASP A 42 -26.39 18.77 -10.89
N ALA A 43 -26.37 20.10 -10.68
CA ALA A 43 -25.23 20.82 -10.13
C ALA A 43 -24.91 20.44 -8.67
N GLU A 44 -25.92 20.17 -7.84
CA GLU A 44 -25.72 19.73 -6.45
C GLU A 44 -25.26 18.27 -6.41
N ARG A 45 -25.77 17.42 -7.31
CA ARG A 45 -25.30 16.03 -7.49
C ARG A 45 -23.84 15.98 -7.94
N GLU A 46 -23.45 16.88 -8.84
CA GLU A 46 -22.07 17.02 -9.31
C GLU A 46 -21.15 17.57 -8.21
N ALA A 47 -21.60 18.57 -7.45
CA ALA A 47 -20.86 19.08 -6.30
C ALA A 47 -20.64 18.02 -5.20
N LEU A 48 -21.64 17.18 -4.91
CA LEU A 48 -21.51 16.05 -3.97
C LEU A 48 -20.56 14.96 -4.49
N ALA A 49 -20.52 14.71 -5.80
CA ALA A 49 -19.59 13.74 -6.40
C ALA A 49 -18.12 14.17 -6.27
N VAL A 50 -17.84 15.47 -6.37
CA VAL A 50 -16.47 16.01 -6.20
C VAL A 50 -15.98 15.87 -4.75
N VAL A 51 -16.87 15.95 -3.76
CA VAL A 51 -16.52 15.85 -2.33
C VAL A 51 -16.33 14.39 -1.86
N SER A 52 -16.79 13.42 -2.65
CA SER A 52 -16.81 11.99 -2.32
C SER A 52 -15.80 11.14 -3.10
N ALA A 53 -14.93 11.74 -3.91
CA ALA A 53 -13.87 10.96 -4.56
C ALA A 53 -13.01 10.32 -3.45
N PRO A 54 -12.89 8.97 -3.37
CA PRO A 54 -12.00 8.35 -2.41
C PRO A 54 -10.61 8.91 -2.69
N VAL A 55 -10.04 9.64 -1.73
CA VAL A 55 -8.65 10.06 -1.79
C VAL A 55 -7.85 8.78 -1.96
N ALA A 56 -7.29 8.58 -3.15
CA ALA A 56 -6.48 7.40 -3.42
C ALA A 56 -5.43 7.31 -2.30
N PRO A 57 -5.32 6.16 -1.61
CA PRO A 57 -4.43 6.05 -0.48
C PRO A 57 -3.01 6.41 -0.92
N ARG A 58 -2.32 7.23 -0.12
CA ARG A 58 -0.94 7.64 -0.43
C ARG A 58 -0.08 6.39 -0.64
N PRO A 59 0.71 6.34 -1.72
CA PRO A 59 1.54 5.20 -1.99
C PRO A 59 2.63 5.05 -0.92
N LEU A 60 2.90 3.80 -0.55
CA LEU A 60 3.85 3.41 0.47
C LEU A 60 5.15 2.91 -0.18
N VAL A 61 6.30 3.29 0.37
CA VAL A 61 7.60 2.74 0.00
C VAL A 61 7.94 1.54 0.88
N LEU A 62 8.35 0.43 0.27
CA LEU A 62 8.95 -0.70 0.97
C LEU A 62 10.48 -0.61 0.87
N VAL A 63 11.18 -0.56 2.00
CA VAL A 63 12.64 -0.59 2.06
C VAL A 63 13.10 -1.98 2.50
N VAL A 64 13.88 -2.66 1.66
CA VAL A 64 14.38 -4.02 1.91
C VAL A 64 15.91 -3.97 2.00
N ASP A 65 16.44 -4.19 3.20
CA ASP A 65 17.87 -4.22 3.49
C ASP A 65 18.05 -5.04 4.76
N ASP A 66 18.99 -5.99 4.81
CA ASP A 66 19.22 -6.86 5.97
C ASP A 66 19.91 -6.13 7.12
N ASN A 67 20.57 -5.01 6.83
CA ASN A 67 21.14 -4.13 7.83
C ASN A 67 20.06 -3.19 8.38
N ALA A 68 19.64 -3.46 9.62
CA ALA A 68 18.62 -2.67 10.33
C ALA A 68 18.96 -1.18 10.40
N VAL A 69 20.22 -0.81 10.58
CA VAL A 69 20.64 0.60 10.66
C VAL A 69 20.43 1.31 9.33
N ASN A 70 20.85 0.69 8.22
CA ASN A 70 20.65 1.26 6.88
C ASN A 70 19.16 1.38 6.55
N ARG A 71 18.40 0.32 6.83
CA ARG A 71 16.95 0.24 6.59
C ARG A 71 16.21 1.34 7.34
N GLU A 72 16.45 1.47 8.65
CA GLU A 72 15.80 2.47 9.50
C GLU A 72 16.21 3.90 9.13
N ALA A 73 17.49 4.13 8.82
CA ALA A 73 17.97 5.44 8.39
C ALA A 73 17.26 5.90 7.10
N LEU A 74 17.11 5.02 6.11
CA LEU A 74 16.43 5.35 4.87
C LEU A 74 14.93 5.58 5.08
N ILE A 75 14.27 4.76 5.91
CA ILE A 75 12.85 4.95 6.27
C ILE A 75 12.64 6.30 6.95
N LEU A 76 13.50 6.66 7.91
CA LEU A 76 13.42 7.94 8.61
C LEU A 76 13.63 9.11 7.64
N TYR A 77 14.61 8.99 6.74
CA TYR A 77 14.85 9.98 5.70
C TYR A 77 13.61 10.18 4.83
N LEU A 78 13.00 9.12 4.28
CA LEU A 78 11.80 9.21 3.45
C LEU A 78 10.62 9.83 4.21
N LYS A 79 10.38 9.40 5.46
CA LYS A 79 9.32 9.95 6.32
C LYS A 79 9.53 11.43 6.62
N SER A 80 10.78 11.87 6.83
CA SER A 80 11.09 13.30 7.03
C SER A 80 10.75 14.17 5.80
N ARG A 81 10.61 13.55 4.62
CA ARG A 81 10.18 14.18 3.37
C ARG A 81 8.69 13.99 3.07
N GLY A 82 7.91 13.48 4.03
CA GLY A 82 6.48 13.27 3.89
C GLY A 82 6.09 12.03 3.07
N ILE A 83 7.05 11.12 2.82
CA ILE A 83 6.82 9.87 2.09
C ILE A 83 6.66 8.74 3.11
N ASP A 84 5.52 8.05 3.07
CA ASP A 84 5.30 6.91 3.94
C ASP A 84 6.22 5.75 3.54
N ALA A 85 6.86 5.12 4.53
CA ALA A 85 7.76 4.00 4.31
C ALA A 85 7.65 2.93 5.41
N VAL A 86 7.83 1.67 5.02
CA VAL A 86 7.95 0.48 5.88
C VAL A 86 9.20 -0.30 5.53
N GLY A 87 9.71 -1.09 6.47
CA GLY A 87 10.92 -1.88 6.30
C GLY A 87 10.65 -3.37 6.26
N ALA A 88 11.40 -4.09 5.44
CA ALA A 88 11.58 -5.54 5.51
C ALA A 88 13.07 -5.87 5.69
N ASP A 89 13.37 -6.85 6.54
CA ASP A 89 14.75 -7.29 6.80
C ASP A 89 15.33 -8.27 5.77
N GLY A 90 14.52 -8.65 4.77
CA GLY A 90 14.96 -9.51 3.69
C GLY A 90 13.83 -9.89 2.75
N ALA A 91 14.16 -10.76 1.79
CA ALA A 91 13.25 -11.14 0.71
C ALA A 91 11.95 -11.80 1.20
N GLN A 92 12.02 -12.63 2.24
CA GLN A 92 10.83 -13.31 2.77
C GLN A 92 9.80 -12.34 3.34
N GLU A 93 10.24 -11.41 4.19
CA GLU A 93 9.36 -10.39 4.76
C GLU A 93 8.86 -9.42 3.67
N ALA A 94 9.71 -9.06 2.71
CA ALA A 94 9.32 -8.23 1.57
C ALA A 94 8.16 -8.85 0.77
N ARG A 95 8.20 -10.15 0.49
CA ARG A 95 7.10 -10.87 -0.19
C ARG A 95 5.80 -10.84 0.61
N LEU A 96 5.87 -10.98 1.94
CA LEU A 96 4.68 -10.88 2.80
C LEU A 96 4.07 -9.48 2.75
N TYR A 97 4.90 -8.43 2.83
CA TYR A 97 4.43 -7.05 2.67
C TYR A 97 3.78 -6.83 1.31
N LEU A 98 4.41 -7.28 0.23
CA LEU A 98 3.87 -7.14 -1.12
C LEU A 98 2.58 -7.94 -1.33
N HIS A 99 2.39 -9.05 -0.64
CA HIS A 99 1.15 -9.82 -0.71
C HIS A 99 0.00 -9.10 0.01
N TYR A 100 0.23 -8.62 1.24
CA TYR A 100 -0.85 -8.08 2.09
C TYR A 100 -1.08 -6.57 1.96
N GLN A 101 -0.12 -5.79 1.48
CA GLN A 101 -0.19 -4.32 1.44
C GLN A 101 -0.26 -3.79 0.01
N GLN A 102 -1.48 -3.62 -0.50
CA GLN A 102 -1.74 -3.10 -1.86
C GLN A 102 -1.28 -1.65 -2.06
N ARG A 103 -1.08 -0.88 -0.98
CA ARG A 103 -0.55 0.49 -1.06
C ARG A 103 0.93 0.59 -1.41
N ILE A 104 1.69 -0.50 -1.36
CA ILE A 104 3.11 -0.46 -1.74
C ILE A 104 3.18 -0.17 -3.24
N GLY A 105 3.64 1.04 -3.57
CA GLY A 105 3.78 1.52 -4.94
C GLY A 105 5.22 1.47 -5.43
N LEU A 106 6.19 1.38 -4.52
CA LEU A 106 7.61 1.33 -4.85
C LEU A 106 8.37 0.50 -3.82
N MET A 107 9.34 -0.29 -4.29
CA MET A 107 10.29 -1.01 -3.47
C MET A 107 11.71 -0.46 -3.69
N ILE A 108 12.45 -0.24 -2.61
CA ILE A 108 13.89 0.00 -2.62
C ILE A 108 14.54 -1.24 -2.02
N THR A 109 15.45 -1.92 -2.72
CA THR A 109 16.07 -3.16 -2.23
C THR A 109 17.58 -3.15 -2.37
N ASP A 110 18.29 -3.72 -1.39
CA ASP A 110 19.66 -4.20 -1.62
C ASP A 110 19.63 -5.48 -2.46
N LEU A 111 20.74 -5.78 -3.15
CA LEU A 111 21.01 -7.09 -3.74
C LEU A 111 21.66 -8.04 -2.75
N ARG A 112 22.54 -7.55 -1.89
CA ARG A 112 23.27 -8.38 -0.94
C ARG A 112 22.46 -8.52 0.33
N MET A 113 21.70 -9.60 0.40
CA MET A 113 20.93 -10.00 1.58
C MET A 113 21.08 -11.50 1.77
N GLN A 114 20.91 -11.96 3.01
CA GLN A 114 20.91 -13.37 3.36
C GLN A 114 19.64 -13.71 4.16
N PRO A 115 19.10 -14.93 4.04
CA PRO A 115 19.60 -16.06 3.23
C PRO A 115 19.29 -15.96 1.73
N GLU A 116 18.41 -15.04 1.33
CA GLU A 116 18.00 -14.84 -0.06
C GLU A 116 18.45 -13.48 -0.55
N ASP A 117 19.01 -13.45 -1.76
CA ASP A 117 19.48 -12.22 -2.37
C ASP A 117 18.35 -11.38 -2.99
N GLY A 118 18.63 -10.09 -3.23
CA GLY A 118 17.66 -9.19 -3.81
C GLY A 118 17.38 -9.45 -5.30
N LEU A 119 18.29 -10.11 -6.02
CA LEU A 119 18.09 -10.40 -7.44
C LEU A 119 16.99 -11.44 -7.63
N ASP A 120 17.00 -12.50 -6.83
CA ASP A 120 15.96 -13.54 -6.84
C ASP A 120 14.62 -13.01 -6.32
N LEU A 121 14.64 -12.07 -5.37
CA LEU A 121 13.44 -11.33 -4.97
C LEU A 121 12.83 -10.57 -6.16
N ILE A 122 13.65 -9.82 -6.91
CA ILE A 122 13.18 -9.05 -8.09
C ILE A 122 12.60 -9.99 -9.14
N ARG A 123 13.29 -11.09 -9.47
CA ARG A 123 12.80 -12.11 -10.41
C ARG A 123 11.43 -12.64 -9.99
N THR A 124 11.30 -13.04 -8.73
CA THR A 124 10.04 -13.55 -8.16
C THR A 124 8.91 -12.51 -8.26
N ILE A 125 9.21 -11.23 -8.00
CA ILE A 125 8.22 -10.15 -8.13
C ILE A 125 7.78 -9.98 -9.58
N ARG A 126 8.71 -10.04 -10.55
CA ARG A 126 8.42 -9.95 -11.98
C ARG A 126 7.57 -11.12 -12.51
N GLU A 127 7.59 -12.26 -11.83
CA GLU A 127 6.73 -13.42 -12.12
C GLU A 127 5.38 -13.41 -11.37
N SER A 128 5.13 -12.40 -10.53
CA SER A 128 3.94 -12.29 -9.68
C SER A 128 2.90 -11.28 -10.19
N GLU A 129 1.76 -11.18 -9.50
CA GLU A 129 0.76 -10.12 -9.72
C GLU A 129 1.31 -8.68 -9.54
N ARG A 130 2.48 -8.55 -8.89
CA ARG A 130 3.20 -7.29 -8.67
C ARG A 130 4.27 -7.02 -9.73
N ALA A 131 4.22 -7.68 -10.90
CA ALA A 131 5.24 -7.54 -11.94
C ALA A 131 5.52 -6.08 -12.37
N ALA A 132 4.51 -5.21 -12.31
CA ALA A 132 4.62 -3.79 -12.66
C ALA A 132 5.13 -2.88 -11.51
N LEU A 133 5.47 -3.42 -10.33
CA LEU A 133 5.97 -2.64 -9.20
C LEU A 133 7.25 -1.89 -9.59
N SER A 134 7.30 -0.59 -9.30
CA SER A 134 8.52 0.21 -9.42
C SER A 134 9.55 -0.28 -8.39
N ILE A 135 10.74 -0.66 -8.87
CA ILE A 135 11.83 -1.16 -8.03
C ILE A 135 13.06 -0.31 -8.26
N ILE A 136 13.65 0.21 -7.19
CA ILE A 136 14.97 0.85 -7.22
C ILE A 136 15.94 -0.07 -6.48
N VAL A 137 17.09 -0.35 -7.08
CA VAL A 137 18.12 -1.17 -6.45
C VAL A 137 19.19 -0.27 -5.85
N VAL A 138 19.60 -0.56 -4.61
CA VAL A 138 20.67 0.17 -3.91
C VAL A 138 21.67 -0.84 -3.34
N SER A 139 22.83 -1.00 -3.96
CA SER A 139 23.82 -1.99 -3.50
C SER A 139 25.24 -1.44 -3.43
N GLY A 140 26.01 -1.92 -2.45
CA GLY A 140 27.41 -1.54 -2.27
C GLY A 140 28.42 -2.51 -2.86
N ASP A 141 27.97 -3.70 -3.24
CA ASP A 141 28.80 -4.75 -3.79
C ASP A 141 28.05 -5.41 -4.94
N THR A 142 28.45 -5.08 -6.17
CA THR A 142 27.91 -5.68 -7.39
C THR A 142 29.00 -5.71 -8.45
N ASP A 143 28.94 -6.69 -9.34
CA ASP A 143 29.72 -6.68 -10.56
C ASP A 143 28.93 -6.08 -11.74
N VAL A 144 29.64 -5.82 -12.84
CA VAL A 144 29.03 -5.23 -14.04
C VAL A 144 27.93 -6.13 -14.61
N LYS A 145 28.09 -7.45 -14.50
CA LYS A 145 27.15 -8.41 -15.07
C LYS A 145 25.84 -8.42 -14.29
N GLU A 146 25.90 -8.43 -12.96
CA GLU A 146 24.73 -8.35 -12.10
C GLU A 146 23.97 -7.04 -12.29
N ALA A 147 24.68 -5.91 -12.38
CA ALA A 147 24.04 -4.62 -12.67
C ALA A 147 23.27 -4.68 -14.00
N VAL A 148 23.87 -5.27 -15.04
CA VAL A 148 23.21 -5.48 -16.34
C VAL A 148 22.00 -6.42 -16.23
N ASP A 149 22.13 -7.53 -15.51
CA ASP A 149 21.05 -8.50 -15.31
C ASP A 149 19.85 -7.85 -14.59
N VAL A 150 20.10 -7.03 -13.57
CA VAL A 150 19.07 -6.27 -12.87
C VAL A 150 18.38 -5.27 -13.78
N MET A 151 19.12 -4.54 -14.62
CA MET A 151 18.52 -3.60 -15.57
C MET A 151 17.60 -4.30 -16.58
N HIS A 152 17.93 -5.53 -17.02
CA HIS A 152 17.07 -6.32 -17.89
C HIS A 152 15.75 -6.75 -17.23
N LEU A 153 15.67 -6.75 -15.90
CA LEU A 153 14.43 -7.01 -15.15
C LEU A 153 13.50 -5.79 -15.09
N GLY A 154 13.84 -4.68 -15.76
CA GLY A 154 13.00 -3.48 -15.80
C GLY A 154 12.87 -2.81 -14.44
N VAL A 155 13.97 -2.72 -13.70
CA VAL A 155 14.05 -1.83 -12.53
C VAL A 155 14.08 -0.37 -12.98
N VAL A 156 13.70 0.54 -12.09
CA VAL A 156 13.68 1.98 -12.35
C VAL A 156 15.10 2.52 -12.49
N ASP A 157 15.98 2.15 -11.56
CA ASP A 157 17.38 2.52 -11.57
C ASP A 157 18.18 1.57 -10.64
N PHE A 158 19.49 1.57 -10.84
CA PHE A 158 20.47 0.90 -10.00
C PHE A 158 21.42 1.95 -9.40
N LEU A 159 21.45 2.07 -8.07
CA LEU A 159 22.27 3.02 -7.34
C LEU A 159 23.37 2.30 -6.56
N LEU A 160 24.60 2.79 -6.68
CA LEU A 160 25.73 2.31 -5.90
C LEU A 160 25.74 2.95 -4.50
N LYS A 161 26.04 2.17 -3.46
CA LYS A 161 26.39 2.71 -2.14
C LYS A 161 27.80 3.34 -2.20
N PRO A 162 28.07 4.48 -1.55
CA PRO A 162 27.14 5.27 -0.74
C PRO A 162 26.08 5.96 -1.62
N VAL A 163 24.81 5.82 -1.23
CA VAL A 163 23.68 6.29 -2.04
C VAL A 163 23.59 7.82 -2.01
N ASP A 164 23.43 8.41 -3.20
CA ASP A 164 23.00 9.81 -3.31
C ASP A 164 21.52 9.91 -2.94
N LEU A 165 21.25 10.38 -1.72
CA LEU A 165 19.89 10.53 -1.19
C LEU A 165 19.05 11.58 -1.94
N GLY A 166 19.68 12.54 -2.63
CA GLY A 166 19.00 13.51 -3.48
C GLY A 166 18.48 12.82 -4.73
N LYS A 167 19.37 12.12 -5.46
CA LYS A 167 18.99 11.33 -6.63
C LYS A 167 17.92 10.29 -6.29
N LEU A 168 18.10 9.55 -5.19
CA LEU A 168 17.11 8.54 -4.76
C LEU A 168 15.74 9.18 -4.50
N LEU A 169 15.70 10.34 -3.83
CA LEU A 169 14.45 11.03 -3.55
C LEU A 169 13.75 11.50 -4.84
N GLU A 170 14.49 12.01 -5.82
CA GLU A 170 13.94 12.39 -7.13
C GLU A 170 13.30 11.21 -7.86
N LEU A 171 13.97 10.04 -7.86
CA LEU A 171 13.42 8.81 -8.42
C LEU A 171 12.13 8.42 -7.70
N VAL A 172 12.14 8.36 -6.37
CA VAL A 172 10.97 7.97 -5.57
C VAL A 172 9.79 8.90 -5.84
N LYS A 173 10.01 10.22 -5.82
CA LYS A 173 8.99 11.22 -6.11
C LYS A 173 8.39 11.06 -7.50
N ARG A 174 9.25 10.88 -8.53
CA ARG A 174 8.82 10.67 -9.91
C ARG A 174 7.95 9.43 -10.06
N GLU A 175 8.39 8.30 -9.52
CA GLU A 175 7.68 7.02 -9.65
C GLU A 175 6.36 7.02 -8.87
N LEU A 176 6.33 7.67 -7.70
CA LEU A 176 5.11 7.81 -6.89
C LEU A 176 4.21 8.96 -7.32
N LYS A 177 4.65 9.79 -8.28
CA LYS A 177 3.96 11.00 -8.76
C LYS A 177 3.64 11.97 -7.61
N ILE A 178 4.63 12.22 -6.77
CA ILE A 178 4.56 13.14 -5.62
C ILE A 178 5.43 14.36 -5.92
N ASP A 179 4.85 15.56 -5.84
CA ASP A 179 5.54 16.84 -6.05
C ASP A 179 6.55 17.20 -4.93
#